data_AF-A0A380X399-F1
#
_entry.id   AF-A0A380X399-F1
#
_cell.length_a   1.000
_cell.length_b   1.000
_cell.length_c   1.000
_cell.angle_alpha   90.00
_cell.angle_beta   90.00
_cell.angle_gamma   90.00
#
_symmetry.space_group_name_H-M   'P 1'
#
loop_
_entity.id
_entity.type
_entity.pdbx_description
1 polymer ?
#
loop_
_entity_poly.entity_id
_entity_poly.type
_entity_poly.pdbx_seq_one_letter_code
_entity_poly.pdbx_strand_id
1 'polypeptide(L)'
;MGTIAAVAFAVMTGQSAEVAMGVGLPIAVLMQMLIIGFFAITSFTMGKADEYAEQANPNGLDFLLISTISLRGLLYAVVAFITVYFGEHAADWINNNSPKVLLEGLGLGARLVPAIGFAMLLKIMWSKQVAGVFFIGFVATTYLKLPIMAVAIIGGSIAVLYFYFSGNSNNNQSQAQEFEDGI
;
A
#
# COMPACT_ATOMS: atom_id res chain seq x y z
N MET A 1 7.68 2.06 -6.43
CA MET A 1 8.36 3.21 -7.08
C MET A 1 8.71 4.32 -6.09
N GLY A 2 7.78 4.76 -5.23
CA GLY A 2 8.09 5.81 -4.24
C GLY A 2 9.27 5.51 -3.30
N THR A 3 9.44 4.25 -2.88
CA THR A 3 10.60 3.82 -2.07
C THR A 3 11.91 3.86 -2.84
N ILE A 4 11.91 3.56 -4.14
CA ILE A 4 13.10 3.59 -4.99
C ILE A 4 13.58 5.04 -5.16
N ALA A 5 12.64 5.96 -5.42
CA ALA A 5 12.95 7.39 -5.51
C ALA A 5 13.45 7.96 -4.17
N ALA A 6 12.80 7.60 -3.06
CA ALA A 6 13.20 8.06 -1.73
C ALA A 6 14.58 7.52 -1.31
N VAL A 7 14.89 6.24 -1.61
CA VAL A 7 16.20 5.64 -1.33
C VAL A 7 17.28 6.22 -2.23
N ALA A 8 17.01 6.40 -3.53
CA ALA A 8 17.94 7.05 -4.45
C ALA A 8 18.29 8.47 -3.97
N PHE A 9 17.29 9.25 -3.59
CA PHE A 9 17.48 10.59 -3.02
C PHE A 9 18.26 10.58 -1.70
N ALA A 10 17.96 9.65 -0.79
CA ALA A 10 18.67 9.52 0.49
C ALA A 10 20.16 9.20 0.29
N VAL A 11 20.46 8.28 -0.63
CA VAL A 11 21.83 7.85 -0.94
C VAL A 11 22.60 8.96 -1.65
N MET A 12 21.97 9.69 -2.57
CA MET A 12 22.62 10.75 -3.36
C MET A 12 22.86 12.04 -2.56
N THR A 13 21.92 12.44 -1.69
CA THR A 13 22.05 13.69 -0.91
C THR A 13 22.80 13.52 0.42
N GLY A 14 22.99 12.29 0.90
CA GLY A 14 23.54 12.02 2.23
C GLY A 14 22.70 12.58 3.39
N GLN A 15 21.47 13.05 3.12
CA GLN A 15 20.57 13.57 4.13
C GLN A 15 19.90 12.45 4.92
N SER A 16 19.28 12.80 6.06
CA SER A 16 18.56 11.83 6.88
C SER A 16 17.43 11.19 6.09
N ALA A 17 17.17 9.91 6.38
CA ALA A 17 16.13 9.15 5.72
C ALA A 17 14.75 9.82 5.83
N GLU A 18 14.49 10.58 6.91
CA GLU A 18 13.22 11.28 7.07
C GLU A 18 13.03 12.39 6.04
N VAL A 19 14.04 13.23 5.83
CA VAL A 19 13.96 14.34 4.86
C VAL A 19 13.84 13.80 3.44
N ALA A 20 14.62 12.76 3.12
CA ALA A 20 14.56 12.10 1.83
C ALA A 20 13.18 11.47 1.55
N MET A 21 12.57 10.84 2.55
CA MET A 21 11.21 10.31 2.46
C MET A 21 10.17 11.42 2.31
N GLY A 22 10.39 12.55 2.97
CA GLY A 22 9.56 13.74 2.84
C GLY A 22 9.51 14.26 1.41
N VAL A 23 10.67 14.58 0.84
CA VAL A 23 10.79 15.08 -0.55
C VAL A 23 10.42 13.99 -1.57
N GLY A 24 10.71 12.73 -1.25
CA GLY A 24 10.37 11.58 -2.07
C GLY A 24 8.87 11.35 -2.20
N LEU A 25 8.04 11.82 -1.25
CA LEU A 25 6.60 11.56 -1.27
C LEU A 25 5.86 12.29 -2.41
N PRO A 26 6.05 13.59 -2.66
CA PRO A 26 5.52 14.25 -3.87
C PRO A 26 5.98 13.58 -5.17
N ILE A 27 7.26 13.22 -5.27
CA ILE A 27 7.83 12.52 -6.44
C ILE A 27 7.17 11.15 -6.61
N ALA A 28 6.94 10.43 -5.51
CA ALA A 28 6.25 9.15 -5.51
C ALA A 28 4.82 9.26 -6.04
N VAL A 29 4.09 10.31 -5.65
CA VAL A 29 2.71 10.56 -6.13
C VAL A 29 2.70 10.90 -7.62
N LEU A 30 3.64 11.73 -8.11
CA LEU A 30 3.78 12.05 -9.53
C LEU A 30 4.09 10.79 -10.35
N MET A 31 5.04 9.97 -9.89
CA MET A 31 5.36 8.68 -10.49
C MET A 31 4.15 7.73 -10.48
N GLN A 32 3.41 7.68 -9.38
CA GLN A 32 2.20 6.87 -9.27
C GLN A 32 1.14 7.29 -10.30
N MET A 33 0.96 8.59 -10.50
CA MET A 33 0.01 9.13 -11.48
C MET A 33 0.41 8.79 -12.92
N LEU A 34 1.71 8.88 -13.24
CA LEU A 34 2.26 8.50 -14.54
C LEU A 34 2.05 7.00 -14.82
N ILE A 35 2.27 6.16 -13.82
CA ILE A 35 2.02 4.71 -13.91
C ILE A 35 0.54 4.44 -14.18
N ILE A 36 -0.37 5.08 -13.45
CA ILE A 36 -1.81 4.95 -13.68
C ILE A 36 -2.17 5.36 -15.12
N GLY A 37 -1.54 6.40 -15.66
CA GLY A 37 -1.66 6.78 -17.06
C GLY A 37 -1.24 5.66 -18.03
N PHE A 38 -0.10 5.01 -17.78
CA PHE A 38 0.32 3.85 -18.58
C PHE A 38 -0.60 2.64 -18.46
N PHE A 39 -1.18 2.40 -17.28
CA PHE A 39 -2.22 1.40 -17.12
C PHE A 39 -3.44 1.71 -17.98
N ALA A 40 -3.88 2.97 -18.02
CA ALA A 40 -5.01 3.39 -18.85
C ALA A 40 -4.74 3.13 -20.34
N ILE A 41 -3.53 3.44 -20.83
CA ILE A 41 -3.14 3.18 -22.22
C ILE A 41 -3.05 1.67 -22.50
N THR A 42 -2.50 0.90 -21.57
CA THR A 42 -2.39 -0.56 -21.71
C THR A 42 -3.76 -1.24 -21.63
N SER A 43 -4.75 -0.64 -20.96
CA SER A 43 -6.13 -1.12 -20.88
C SER A 43 -6.79 -1.28 -22.25
N PHE A 44 -6.37 -0.52 -23.27
CA PHE A 44 -6.84 -0.73 -24.65
C PHE A 44 -6.39 -2.07 -25.26
N THR A 45 -5.30 -2.66 -24.75
CA THR A 45 -4.83 -3.99 -25.17
C THR A 45 -5.76 -5.10 -24.66
N MET A 46 -6.52 -4.85 -23.58
CA MET A 46 -7.48 -5.80 -23.02
C MET A 46 -8.62 -6.11 -24.01
N GLY A 47 -9.04 -5.13 -24.82
CA GLY A 47 -10.05 -5.35 -25.86
C GLY A 47 -9.61 -6.34 -26.95
N LYS A 48 -8.30 -6.43 -27.24
CA LYS A 48 -7.77 -7.51 -28.09
C LYS A 48 -7.72 -8.84 -27.37
N ALA A 49 -7.42 -8.85 -26.07
CA ALA A 49 -7.43 -10.08 -25.28
C ALA A 49 -8.83 -10.72 -25.23
N ASP A 50 -9.89 -9.93 -25.14
CA ASP A 50 -11.28 -10.40 -25.21
C ASP A 50 -11.59 -11.05 -26.57
N GLU A 51 -11.10 -10.49 -27.68
CA GLU A 51 -11.25 -11.05 -29.03
C GLU A 51 -10.53 -12.40 -29.21
N TYR A 52 -9.37 -12.59 -28.59
CA TYR A 52 -8.65 -13.88 -28.59
C TYR A 52 -9.30 -14.92 -27.66
N ALA A 53 -9.98 -14.47 -26.59
CA ALA A 53 -10.75 -15.35 -25.71
C ALA A 53 -12.01 -15.89 -26.40
N GLU A 54 -12.68 -15.07 -27.20
CA GLU A 54 -13.87 -15.46 -27.99
C GLU A 54 -13.52 -16.46 -29.11
N GLN A 55 -12.28 -16.41 -29.62
CA GLN A 55 -11.76 -17.35 -30.63
C GLN A 55 -11.24 -18.68 -30.04
N ALA A 56 -11.36 -18.91 -28.73
CA ALA A 56 -10.94 -20.13 -28.03
C ALA A 56 -9.49 -20.56 -28.35
N ASN A 57 -8.57 -19.60 -28.53
CA ASN A 57 -7.16 -19.87 -28.80
C ASN A 57 -6.29 -19.62 -27.55
N PRO A 58 -6.08 -20.65 -26.69
CA PRO A 58 -5.35 -20.49 -25.43
C PRO A 58 -3.88 -20.10 -25.64
N ASN A 59 -3.24 -20.57 -26.71
CA ASN A 59 -1.84 -20.25 -27.02
C ASN A 59 -1.66 -18.79 -27.44
N GLY A 60 -2.64 -18.23 -28.17
CA GLY A 60 -2.65 -16.82 -28.56
C GLY A 60 -2.86 -15.90 -27.36
N LEU A 61 -3.73 -16.29 -26.43
CA LEU A 61 -4.01 -15.55 -25.19
C LEU A 61 -2.81 -15.56 -24.24
N ASP A 62 -2.17 -16.72 -24.03
CA ASP A 62 -0.97 -16.84 -23.19
C ASP A 62 0.20 -16.01 -23.75
N PHE A 63 0.41 -16.02 -25.08
CA PHE A 63 1.43 -15.19 -25.71
C PHE A 63 1.12 -13.69 -25.58
N LEU A 64 -0.16 -13.29 -25.69
CA LEU A 64 -0.57 -11.90 -25.50
C LEU A 64 -0.40 -11.45 -24.06
N LEU A 65 -0.78 -12.28 -23.09
CA LEU A 65 -0.60 -12.01 -21.66
C LEU A 65 0.87 -11.94 -21.29
N ILE A 66 1.70 -12.91 -21.70
CA ILE A 66 3.14 -12.90 -21.40
C ILE A 66 3.84 -11.73 -22.08
N SER A 67 3.44 -11.37 -23.30
CA SER A 67 3.94 -10.19 -24.01
C SER A 67 3.53 -8.90 -23.31
N THR A 68 2.29 -8.80 -22.82
CA THR A 68 1.80 -7.64 -22.08
C THR A 68 2.49 -7.49 -20.72
N ILE A 69 2.71 -8.59 -20.01
CA ILE A 69 3.46 -8.62 -18.73
C ILE A 69 4.92 -8.24 -18.97
N SER A 70 5.55 -8.79 -20.01
CA SER A 70 6.96 -8.50 -20.36
C SER A 70 7.14 -7.05 -20.79
N LEU A 71 6.24 -6.53 -21.63
CA LEU A 71 6.24 -5.13 -22.05
C LEU A 71 6.06 -4.19 -20.85
N ARG A 72 5.14 -4.53 -19.93
CA ARG A 72 4.93 -3.75 -18.70
C ARG A 72 6.12 -3.82 -17.75
N GLY A 73 6.77 -4.97 -17.63
CA GLY A 73 8.01 -5.14 -16.88
C GLY A 73 9.15 -4.29 -17.44
N LEU A 74 9.31 -4.28 -18.77
CA LEU A 74 10.28 -3.42 -19.48
C LEU A 74 9.98 -1.93 -19.22
N LEU A 75 8.71 -1.53 -19.31
CA LEU A 75 8.29 -0.14 -19.10
C LEU A 75 8.57 0.32 -17.65
N TYR A 76 8.31 -0.54 -16.66
CA TYR A 76 8.70 -0.27 -15.27
C TYR A 76 10.20 -0.18 -15.08
N ALA A 77 10.99 -1.03 -15.75
CA ALA A 77 12.44 -0.99 -15.69
C ALA A 77 12.98 0.32 -16.28
N VAL A 78 12.44 0.77 -17.42
CA VAL A 78 12.81 2.06 -18.04
C VAL A 78 12.46 3.23 -17.13
N VAL A 79 11.25 3.26 -16.57
CA VAL A 79 10.83 4.33 -15.65
C VAL A 79 11.68 4.33 -14.38
N ALA A 80 12.00 3.17 -13.81
CA ALA A 80 12.89 3.06 -12.65
C ALA A 80 14.31 3.57 -12.99
N PHE A 81 14.84 3.20 -14.15
CA PHE A 81 16.15 3.66 -14.61
C PHE A 81 16.20 5.18 -14.78
N ILE A 82 15.19 5.76 -15.43
CA ILE A 82 15.03 7.22 -15.57
C ILE A 82 14.94 7.88 -14.19
N THR A 83 14.19 7.29 -13.25
CA THR A 83 14.03 7.83 -11.89
C THR A 83 15.36 7.88 -11.14
N VAL A 84 16.20 6.85 -11.27
CA VAL A 84 17.50 6.82 -10.62
C VAL A 84 18.47 7.78 -11.30
N TYR A 85 18.49 7.81 -12.64
CA TYR A 85 19.39 8.67 -13.41
C TYR A 85 19.10 10.17 -13.22
N PHE A 86 17.83 10.58 -13.30
CA PHE A 86 17.43 11.96 -13.02
C PHE A 86 17.31 12.26 -11.53
N GLY A 87 17.27 11.22 -10.70
CA GLY A 87 17.17 11.31 -9.25
C GLY A 87 18.34 12.09 -8.65
N GLU A 88 19.56 11.87 -9.13
CA GLU A 88 20.76 12.58 -8.67
C GLU A 88 20.67 14.08 -8.92
N HIS A 89 20.36 14.45 -10.17
CA HIS A 89 20.28 15.85 -10.57
C HIS A 89 19.12 16.58 -9.89
N ALA A 90 17.97 15.92 -9.75
CA ALA A 90 16.84 16.46 -8.99
C ALA A 90 17.19 16.61 -7.51
N ALA A 91 17.93 15.64 -6.95
CA ALA A 91 18.30 15.63 -5.55
C ALA A 91 19.25 16.77 -5.18
N ASP A 92 20.28 17.00 -6.00
CA ASP A 92 21.23 18.11 -5.83
C ASP A 92 20.56 19.48 -6.01
N TRP A 93 19.64 19.58 -6.97
CA TRP A 93 18.88 20.81 -7.19
C TRP A 93 17.98 21.16 -5.99
N ILE A 94 17.25 20.17 -5.45
CA ILE A 94 16.44 20.38 -4.24
C ILE A 94 17.32 20.75 -3.05
N ASN A 95 18.48 20.11 -2.86
CA ASN A 95 19.35 20.38 -1.73
C ASN A 95 19.92 21.81 -1.75
N ASN A 96 20.27 22.32 -2.94
CA ASN A 96 20.85 23.65 -3.10
C ASN A 96 19.83 24.79 -3.07
N ASN A 97 18.59 24.56 -3.53
CA ASN A 97 17.57 25.60 -3.65
C ASN A 97 16.51 25.62 -2.54
N SER A 98 16.43 24.58 -1.69
CA SER A 98 15.34 24.45 -0.71
C SER A 98 15.75 24.91 0.70
N PRO A 99 14.95 25.75 1.39
CA PRO A 99 15.26 26.17 2.75
C PRO A 99 15.12 25.02 3.75
N LYS A 100 16.07 24.91 4.69
CA LYS A 100 16.17 23.80 5.66
C LYS A 100 14.88 23.54 6.44
N VAL A 101 14.12 24.59 6.78
CA VAL A 101 12.85 24.49 7.52
C VAL A 101 11.79 23.69 6.74
N LEU A 102 11.76 23.80 5.42
CA LEU A 102 10.81 23.07 4.56
C LEU A 102 11.18 21.58 4.49
N LEU A 103 12.47 21.28 4.36
CA LEU A 103 13.01 19.92 4.36
C LEU A 103 12.77 19.22 5.71
N GLU A 104 13.03 19.90 6.82
CA GLU A 104 12.78 19.40 8.18
C GLU A 104 11.28 19.19 8.44
N GLY A 105 10.43 20.13 8.03
CA GLY A 105 8.97 20.01 8.16
C GLY A 105 8.41 18.82 7.38
N LEU A 106 8.91 18.61 6.16
CA LEU A 106 8.51 17.49 5.31
C LEU A 106 9.04 16.15 5.85
N GLY A 107 10.23 16.15 6.46
CA GLY A 107 10.78 15.00 7.17
C GLY A 107 9.99 14.62 8.42
N LEU A 108 9.53 15.60 9.22
CA LEU A 108 8.62 15.35 10.33
C LEU A 108 7.29 14.74 9.86
N GLY A 109 6.74 15.25 8.75
CA GLY A 109 5.56 14.67 8.11
C GLY A 109 5.78 13.22 7.65
N ALA A 110 6.96 12.91 7.10
CA ALA A 110 7.32 11.56 6.67
C ALA A 110 7.33 10.55 7.84
N ARG A 111 7.67 10.99 9.05
CA ARG A 111 7.62 10.15 10.26
C ARG A 111 6.20 9.72 10.65
N LEU A 112 5.17 10.42 10.17
CA LEU A 112 3.77 10.07 10.41
C LEU A 112 3.24 9.03 9.40
N VAL A 113 3.93 8.78 8.29
CA VAL A 113 3.49 7.85 7.24
C VAL A 113 3.23 6.43 7.75
N PRO A 114 4.07 5.83 8.63
CA PRO A 114 3.77 4.52 9.22
C PRO A 114 2.47 4.51 10.03
N ALA A 115 2.17 5.59 10.76
CA ALA A 115 0.95 5.70 11.56
C ALA A 115 -0.30 5.75 10.67
N ILE A 116 -0.23 6.46 9.53
CA ILE A 116 -1.29 6.49 8.53
C ILE A 116 -1.51 5.08 7.93
N GLY A 117 -0.43 4.32 7.70
CA GLY A 117 -0.51 2.92 7.28
C GLY A 117 -1.30 2.06 8.27
N PHE A 118 -0.98 2.15 9.57
CA PHE A 118 -1.74 1.45 10.61
C PHE A 118 -3.19 1.90 10.69
N ALA A 119 -3.47 3.19 10.52
CA ALA A 119 -4.83 3.71 10.50
C ALA A 119 -5.65 3.16 9.33
N MET A 120 -5.05 3.02 8.14
CA MET A 120 -5.72 2.42 6.98
C MET A 120 -6.06 0.94 7.23
N LEU A 121 -5.15 0.17 7.81
CA LEU A 121 -5.40 -1.22 8.19
C LEU A 121 -6.53 -1.31 9.23
N LEU A 122 -6.47 -0.49 10.27
CA LEU A 122 -7.48 -0.44 11.31
C LEU A 122 -8.85 -0.06 10.74
N LYS A 123 -8.92 0.90 9.81
CA LYS A 123 -10.15 1.31 9.13
C LYS A 123 -10.81 0.14 8.38
N ILE A 124 -10.01 -0.68 7.69
CA ILE A 124 -10.50 -1.86 6.95
C ILE A 124 -11.02 -2.92 7.91
N MET A 125 -10.38 -3.09 9.08
CA MET A 125 -10.76 -4.07 10.10
C MET A 125 -11.81 -3.57 11.09
N TRP A 126 -12.26 -2.32 10.97
CA TRP A 126 -13.06 -1.68 12.00
C TRP A 126 -14.46 -2.28 12.07
N SER A 127 -14.78 -2.91 13.21
CA SER A 127 -16.12 -3.36 13.57
C SER A 127 -16.38 -3.03 15.04
N LYS A 128 -17.66 -2.83 15.42
CA LYS A 128 -18.07 -2.63 16.82
C LYS A 128 -17.55 -3.74 17.74
N GLN A 129 -17.42 -4.96 17.24
CA GLN A 129 -16.89 -6.12 17.99
C GLN A 129 -15.36 -6.07 18.15
N VAL A 130 -14.65 -5.59 17.13
CA VAL A 130 -13.17 -5.54 17.09
C VAL A 130 -12.63 -4.33 17.86
N ALA A 131 -13.43 -3.26 18.00
CA ALA A 131 -13.05 -2.06 18.75
C ALA A 131 -12.66 -2.36 20.21
N GLY A 132 -13.38 -3.26 20.88
CA GLY A 132 -13.07 -3.65 22.27
C GLY A 132 -11.70 -4.32 22.40
N VAL A 133 -11.37 -5.25 21.50
CA VAL A 133 -10.08 -5.96 21.47
C VAL A 133 -8.93 -5.00 21.14
N PHE A 134 -9.18 -4.02 20.26
CA PHE A 134 -8.20 -2.98 19.93
C PHE A 134 -7.79 -2.13 21.14
N PHE A 135 -8.75 -1.64 21.93
CA PHE A 135 -8.44 -0.85 23.13
C PHE A 135 -7.68 -1.65 24.19
N ILE A 136 -8.00 -2.93 24.36
CA ILE A 136 -7.29 -3.83 25.27
C ILE A 136 -5.82 -3.95 24.85
N GLY A 137 -5.55 -4.21 23.55
CA GLY A 137 -4.19 -4.27 23.01
C GLY A 137 -3.42 -2.95 23.14
N PHE A 138 -4.12 -1.82 22.95
CA PHE A 138 -3.53 -0.48 23.10
C PHE A 138 -3.10 -0.19 24.54
N VAL A 139 -3.95 -0.50 25.52
CA VAL A 139 -3.62 -0.35 26.95
C VAL A 139 -2.47 -1.28 27.34
N ALA A 140 -2.50 -2.54 26.90
CA ALA A 140 -1.41 -3.49 27.15
C ALA A 140 -0.06 -3.03 26.58
N THR A 141 -0.07 -2.43 25.39
CA THR A 141 1.17 -1.92 24.77
C THR A 141 1.67 -0.64 25.48
N THR A 142 0.76 0.26 25.86
CA THR A 142 1.12 1.58 26.43
C THR A 142 1.55 1.50 27.89
N TYR A 143 0.83 0.72 28.72
CA TYR A 143 1.10 0.64 30.16
C TYR A 143 2.09 -0.47 30.53
N LEU A 144 2.03 -1.61 29.84
CA LEU A 144 2.88 -2.76 30.11
C LEU A 144 4.18 -2.75 29.27
N LYS A 145 4.31 -1.82 28.32
CA LYS A 145 5.45 -1.71 27.37
C LYS A 145 5.80 -3.05 26.72
N LEU A 146 4.80 -3.89 26.48
CA LEU A 146 4.99 -5.20 25.86
C LEU A 146 5.43 -5.03 24.40
N PRO A 147 6.36 -5.86 23.90
CA PRO A 147 6.72 -5.84 22.50
C PRO A 147 5.50 -6.19 21.64
N ILE A 148 5.40 -5.55 20.47
CA ILE A 148 4.27 -5.71 19.53
C ILE A 148 4.01 -7.19 19.20
N MET A 149 5.08 -7.99 19.09
CA MET A 149 5.01 -9.44 18.89
C MET A 149 4.27 -10.17 20.01
N ALA A 150 4.49 -9.81 21.28
CA ALA A 150 3.80 -10.45 22.40
C ALA A 150 2.31 -10.13 22.39
N VAL A 151 1.94 -8.88 22.10
CA VAL A 151 0.55 -8.45 21.99
C VAL A 151 -0.14 -9.12 20.80
N ALA A 152 0.56 -9.28 19.68
CA ALA A 152 0.05 -9.98 18.51
C ALA A 152 -0.23 -11.47 18.77
N ILE A 153 0.65 -12.16 19.50
CA ILE A 153 0.45 -13.57 19.87
C ILE A 153 -0.75 -13.71 20.81
N ILE A 154 -0.86 -12.84 21.83
CA ILE A 154 -2.00 -12.85 22.77
C ILE A 154 -3.31 -12.57 22.03
N GLY A 155 -3.34 -11.55 21.18
CA GLY A 155 -4.50 -11.21 20.36
C GLY A 155 -4.90 -12.34 19.40
N GLY A 156 -3.91 -12.98 18.77
CA GLY A 156 -4.12 -14.15 17.92
C GLY A 156 -4.73 -15.34 18.67
N SER A 157 -4.21 -15.67 19.86
CA SER A 157 -4.77 -16.73 20.70
C SER A 157 -6.21 -16.45 21.13
N ILE A 158 -6.54 -15.20 21.48
CA ILE A 158 -7.91 -14.78 21.82
C ILE A 158 -8.82 -14.88 20.60
N ALA A 159 -8.35 -14.48 19.41
CA ALA A 159 -9.12 -14.58 18.17
C ALA A 159 -9.43 -16.04 17.80
N VAL A 160 -8.46 -16.94 17.95
CA VAL A 160 -8.65 -18.39 17.73
C VAL A 160 -9.66 -18.97 18.73
N LEU A 161 -9.54 -18.64 20.01
CA LEU A 161 -10.50 -19.08 21.03
C LEU A 161 -11.92 -18.56 20.74
N TYR A 162 -12.05 -17.29 20.35
CA TYR A 162 -13.33 -16.70 19.98
C TYR A 162 -13.93 -17.40 18.74
N PHE A 163 -13.11 -17.75 17.75
CA PHE A 163 -13.55 -18.48 16.57
C PHE A 163 -14.07 -19.88 16.93
N TYR A 164 -13.36 -20.64 17.77
CA TYR A 164 -13.82 -21.95 18.23
C TYR A 164 -15.10 -21.87 19.08
N PHE A 165 -15.22 -20.86 19.93
CA PHE A 165 -16.40 -20.70 20.80
C PHE A 165 -17.62 -20.18 20.02
N SER A 166 -17.41 -19.27 19.06
CA SER A 166 -18.47 -18.76 18.17
C SER A 166 -18.92 -19.79 17.14
N GLY A 167 -18.03 -20.71 16.72
CA GLY A 167 -18.36 -21.83 15.84
C GLY A 167 -19.30 -22.86 16.47
N ASN A 168 -19.49 -22.84 17.81
CA ASN A 168 -20.40 -23.73 18.53
C ASN A 168 -21.76 -23.07 18.88
N SER A 169 -21.98 -21.80 18.51
CA SER A 169 -23.24 -21.06 18.77
C SER A 169 -24.02 -20.66 17.51
N ASN A 170 -23.56 -21.03 16.30
CA ASN A 170 -24.24 -20.70 15.04
C ASN A 170 -25.39 -21.66 14.68
N ASN A 171 -26.34 -21.86 15.60
CA ASN A 171 -27.66 -22.40 15.28
C ASN A 171 -28.81 -21.43 15.60
N ASN A 172 -28.54 -20.19 16.03
CA ASN A 172 -29.58 -19.21 16.34
C ASN A 172 -29.17 -17.76 16.03
N GLN A 173 -28.65 -17.49 14.82
CA GLN A 173 -28.61 -16.09 14.32
C GLN A 173 -28.64 -15.94 12.79
N SER A 174 -29.04 -17.00 12.08
CA SER A 174 -29.41 -16.93 10.65
C SER A 174 -30.93 -16.85 10.51
N GLN A 175 -31.57 -15.80 11.03
CA GLN A 175 -32.95 -15.42 10.71
C GLN A 175 -33.31 -14.13 11.46
N ALA A 176 -32.92 -12.98 10.92
CA ALA A 176 -33.59 -11.69 11.12
C ALA A 176 -32.83 -10.57 10.39
N GLN A 177 -32.69 -10.67 9.06
CA GLN A 177 -32.60 -9.50 8.19
C GLN A 177 -32.63 -9.95 6.71
N GLU A 178 -33.71 -10.60 6.33
CA GLU A 178 -34.10 -10.69 4.93
C GLU A 178 -35.63 -10.68 4.89
N PHE A 179 -36.18 -9.77 4.06
CA PHE A 179 -37.59 -9.61 3.63
C PHE A 179 -38.56 -8.76 4.48
N GLU A 180 -38.62 -7.45 4.19
CA GLU A 180 -39.78 -6.52 4.10
C GLU A 180 -39.21 -5.09 4.09
N ASP A 181 -39.40 -4.17 3.14
CA ASP A 181 -40.16 -4.04 1.89
C ASP A 181 -39.56 -2.77 1.23
N GLY A 182 -39.21 -2.67 -0.05
CA GLY A 182 -40.16 -2.66 -1.15
C GLY A 182 -40.78 -1.26 -1.37
N ILE A 183 -40.00 -0.30 -1.90
CA ILE A 183 -40.34 0.59 -3.05
C ILE A 183 -39.06 1.10 -3.70
#